data_AF-A0A2E8DYU6-F1
#
_entry.id   AF-A0A2E8DYU6-F1
#
_cell.length_a   1.000
_cell.length_b   1.000
_cell.length_c   1.000
_cell.angle_alpha   90.00
_cell.angle_beta   90.00
_cell.angle_gamma   90.00
#
_symmetry.space_group_name_H-M   'P 1'
#
loop_
_entity.id
_entity.type
_entity.pdbx_description
1 polymer ?
#
loop_
_entity_poly.entity_id
_entity_poly.type
_entity_poly.pdbx_seq_one_letter_code
_entity_poly.pdbx_strand_id
1 'polypeptide(L)'
;MDELRIDEVLLNECLHLLTYDENMQHRGLRNLLEMVAMAGYRYRSNYRVVLTHGDFEPDFDENYAHYLDLKAQGEDVKWDMKTGRMKE
;
A
#
# COMPACT_ATOMS: atom_id res chain seq x y z
N MET A 1 -6.03 -4.56 -18.01
CA MET A 1 -5.82 -3.34 -17.23
C MET A 1 -6.58 -3.59 -15.96
N ASP A 2 -5.86 -3.84 -14.87
CA ASP A 2 -6.49 -4.17 -13.60
C ASP A 2 -7.00 -2.86 -12.98
N GLU A 3 -8.33 -2.72 -12.91
CA GLU A 3 -9.00 -1.51 -12.47
C GLU A 3 -9.52 -1.73 -11.05
N LEU A 4 -9.03 -0.93 -10.09
CA LEU A 4 -9.57 -0.88 -8.75
C LEU A 4 -10.78 0.05 -8.72
N ARG A 5 -11.97 -0.53 -8.62
CA ARG A 5 -13.24 0.21 -8.52
C ARG A 5 -13.68 0.26 -7.07
N ILE A 6 -13.77 1.47 -6.51
CA ILE A 6 -14.22 1.71 -5.14
C ILE A 6 -15.30 2.79 -5.18
N ASP A 7 -16.34 2.60 -4.38
CA ASP A 7 -17.37 3.61 -4.16
C ASP A 7 -16.79 4.78 -3.35
N GLU A 8 -16.86 5.99 -3.92
CA GLU A 8 -16.29 7.19 -3.33
C GLU A 8 -16.97 7.59 -2.02
N VAL A 9 -18.29 7.40 -1.92
CA VAL A 9 -19.06 7.74 -0.71
C VAL A 9 -18.67 6.79 0.41
N LEU A 10 -18.61 5.49 0.13
CA LEU A 10 -18.18 4.49 1.11
C LEU A 10 -16.75 4.73 1.59
N LEU A 11 -15.85 5.10 0.67
CA LEU A 11 -14.46 5.43 1.02
C LEU A 11 -14.37 6.63 1.97
N ASN A 12 -15.16 7.67 1.72
CA ASN A 12 -15.23 8.85 2.57
C ASN A 12 -15.87 8.55 3.94
N GLU A 13 -16.88 7.67 3.99
CA GLU A 13 -17.46 7.19 5.25
C GLU A 13 -16.42 6.43 6.09
N CYS A 14 -15.64 5.55 5.47
CA CYS A 14 -14.55 4.85 6.15
C CYS A 14 -13.48 5.82 6.67
N LEU A 15 -13.10 6.83 5.88
CA LEU A 15 -12.16 7.87 6.32
C LEU A 15 -12.69 8.66 7.52
N HIS A 16 -13.98 9.01 7.50
CA HIS A 16 -14.64 9.70 8.60
C HIS A 16 -14.61 8.85 9.88
N LEU A 17 -14.99 7.57 9.77
CA LEU A 17 -14.97 6.62 10.88
C LEU A 17 -13.56 6.44 11.46
N LEU A 18 -12.54 6.28 10.63
CA LEU A 18 -11.14 6.14 11.08
C LEU A 18 -10.53 7.43 11.66
N THR A 19 -11.19 8.57 11.49
CA THR A 19 -10.70 9.87 11.95
C THR A 19 -11.43 10.34 13.21
N TYR A 20 -12.74 10.14 13.28
CA TYR A 20 -13.60 10.76 14.30
C TYR A 20 -14.22 9.76 15.28
N ASP A 21 -14.27 8.46 14.97
CA ASP A 21 -14.76 7.46 15.91
C ASP A 21 -13.65 7.06 16.89
N GLU A 22 -13.81 7.40 18.18
CA GLU A 22 -12.82 7.14 19.23
C GLU A 22 -12.43 5.66 19.38
N ASN A 23 -13.32 4.73 19.01
CA ASN A 23 -13.07 3.29 19.10
C ASN A 23 -12.45 2.71 17.82
N MET A 24 -12.52 3.45 16.70
CA MET A 24 -12.07 2.97 15.38
C MET A 24 -10.94 3.82 14.78
N GLN A 25 -10.42 4.79 15.54
CA GLN A 25 -9.28 5.59 15.11
C GLN A 25 -8.03 4.73 14.85
N HIS A 26 -7.63 4.66 13.59
CA HIS A 26 -6.42 3.94 13.20
C HIS A 26 -5.63 4.71 12.15
N ARG A 27 -4.55 5.37 12.58
CA ARG A 27 -3.74 6.26 11.73
C ARG A 27 -3.20 5.57 10.46
N GLY A 28 -2.75 4.31 10.56
CA GLY A 28 -2.25 3.55 9.41
C GLY A 28 -3.30 3.32 8.33
N LEU A 29 -4.45 2.73 8.69
CA LEU A 29 -5.59 2.53 7.81
C LEU A 29 -6.11 3.84 7.23
N ARG A 30 -6.20 4.91 8.03
CA ARG A 30 -6.62 6.23 7.53
C ARG A 30 -5.70 6.71 6.43
N ASN A 31 -4.38 6.74 6.67
CA ASN A 31 -3.41 7.19 5.69
C ASN A 31 -3.46 6.36 4.39
N LEU A 32 -3.70 5.05 4.50
CA LEU A 32 -3.82 4.17 3.33
C LEU A 32 -5.08 4.50 2.52
N LEU A 33 -6.23 4.69 3.17
CA LEU A 33 -7.46 5.10 2.49
C LEU A 33 -7.34 6.52 1.90
N GLU A 34 -6.61 7.43 2.54
CA GLU A 34 -6.32 8.76 1.98
C GLU A 34 -5.51 8.65 0.68
N MET A 35 -4.50 7.76 0.63
CA MET A 35 -3.73 7.52 -0.59
C MET A 35 -4.60 6.95 -1.72
N VAL A 36 -5.51 6.03 -1.40
CA VAL A 36 -6.46 5.44 -2.36
C VAL A 36 -7.45 6.51 -2.86
N ALA A 37 -7.99 7.35 -1.97
CA ALA A 37 -8.88 8.45 -2.36
C ALA A 37 -8.16 9.42 -3.30
N MET A 38 -6.94 9.82 -2.93
CA MET A 38 -6.10 10.69 -3.76
C MET A 38 -5.78 10.06 -5.12
N ALA A 39 -5.56 8.74 -5.18
CA ALA A 39 -5.40 8.01 -6.43
C ALA A 39 -6.69 8.06 -7.29
N GLY A 40 -7.85 7.82 -6.70
CA GLY A 40 -9.15 7.99 -7.38
C GLY A 40 -9.36 9.40 -7.93
N TYR A 41 -9.03 10.44 -7.15
CA TYR A 41 -9.26 11.84 -7.53
C TYR A 41 -8.46 12.31 -8.73
N ARG A 42 -7.20 11.88 -8.89
CA ARG A 42 -6.39 12.20 -10.09
C ARG A 42 -6.47 11.07 -11.12
N TYR A 43 -7.69 10.61 -11.42
CA TYR A 43 -8.00 9.52 -12.38
C TYR A 43 -7.33 9.63 -13.77
N ARG A 44 -6.84 10.82 -14.15
CA ARG A 44 -6.10 11.07 -15.40
C ARG A 44 -4.62 10.71 -15.33
N SER A 45 -4.10 10.39 -14.14
CA SER A 45 -2.68 10.06 -13.91
C SER A 45 -2.48 8.54 -13.89
N ASN A 46 -1.42 8.05 -14.54
CA ASN A 46 -0.95 6.68 -14.39
C ASN A 46 -0.29 6.54 -13.01
N TYR A 47 -1.01 6.05 -11.99
CA TYR A 47 -0.44 5.90 -10.67
C TYR A 47 0.49 4.69 -10.61
N ARG A 48 1.76 4.94 -10.27
CA ARG A 48 2.73 3.93 -9.86
C ARG A 48 2.74 3.92 -8.34
N VAL A 49 2.19 2.88 -7.70
CA VAL A 49 2.34 2.68 -6.25
C VAL A 49 3.72 2.03 -6.03
N VAL A 50 4.65 2.80 -5.51
CA VAL A 50 5.99 2.31 -5.11
C VAL A 50 5.93 1.98 -3.63
N LEU A 51 6.08 0.70 -3.29
CA LEU A 51 6.17 0.25 -1.91
C LEU A 51 7.63 0.32 -1.47
N THR A 52 7.91 0.87 -0.30
CA THR A 52 9.26 0.95 0.27
C THR A 52 9.28 0.26 1.64
N HIS A 53 10.44 -0.24 2.05
CA HIS A 53 10.60 -0.88 3.35
C HIS A 53 11.97 -0.52 3.95
N GLY A 54 12.01 0.43 4.87
CA GLY A 54 13.29 0.99 5.33
C GLY A 54 13.98 1.78 4.23
N ASP A 55 15.28 1.51 3.99
CA ASP A 55 16.06 2.09 2.90
C ASP A 55 15.91 1.33 1.57
N PHE A 56 15.04 0.31 1.53
CA PHE A 56 14.84 -0.53 0.36
C PHE A 56 13.71 0.00 -0.52
N GLU A 57 14.05 0.30 -1.77
CA GLU A 57 13.13 0.73 -2.82
C GLU A 57 13.31 -0.17 -4.05
N PRO A 58 12.23 -0.64 -4.68
CA PRO A 58 12.31 -1.61 -5.78
C PRO A 58 12.98 -1.05 -7.04
N ASP A 59 13.03 0.28 -7.18
CA ASP A 59 13.75 0.94 -8.27
C ASP A 59 15.28 0.90 -8.09
N PHE A 60 15.76 0.61 -6.87
CA PHE A 60 17.18 0.62 -6.51
C PHE A 60 17.68 -0.69 -5.88
N ASP A 61 16.78 -1.59 -5.46
CA ASP A 61 17.10 -2.89 -4.86
C ASP A 61 16.33 -4.02 -5.56
N GLU A 62 17.05 -4.80 -6.37
CA GLU A 62 16.51 -5.93 -7.13
C GLU A 62 15.99 -7.06 -6.23
N ASN A 63 16.57 -7.27 -5.04
CA ASN A 63 16.09 -8.30 -4.12
C ASN A 63 14.75 -7.89 -3.52
N TYR A 64 14.58 -6.60 -3.22
CA TYR A 64 13.33 -6.09 -2.70
C TYR A 64 12.25 -6.05 -3.79
N ALA A 65 12.60 -5.71 -5.03
CA ALA A 65 11.72 -5.86 -6.18
C ALA A 65 11.25 -7.31 -6.36
N HIS A 66 12.18 -8.27 -6.31
CA HIS A 66 11.85 -9.69 -6.39
C HIS A 66 10.97 -10.18 -5.24
N TYR A 67 11.20 -9.67 -4.01
CA TYR A 67 10.32 -9.95 -2.87
C TYR A 67 8.88 -9.44 -3.11
N LEU A 68 8.72 -8.25 -3.68
CA LEU A 68 7.39 -7.73 -4.04
C LEU A 68 6.73 -8.57 -5.12
N ASP A 69 7.47 -9.07 -6.10
CA ASP A 69 6.96 -9.98 -7.13
C ASP A 69 6.44 -11.30 -6.51
N LEU A 70 7.19 -11.89 -5.58
CA LEU A 70 6.76 -13.11 -4.87
C LEU A 70 5.51 -12.87 -4.02
N LYS A 71 5.41 -11.71 -3.36
CA LYS A 71 4.19 -11.31 -2.66
C LYS A 71 3.01 -11.13 -3.60
N ALA A 72 3.22 -10.54 -4.78
CA ALA A 72 2.17 -10.36 -5.78
C ALA A 72 1.68 -11.71 -6.35
N GLN A 73 2.54 -12.73 -6.38
CA GLN A 73 2.18 -14.10 -6.75
C GLN A 73 1.46 -14.87 -5.61
N GLY A 74 1.35 -14.28 -4.42
CA GLY A 74 0.67 -14.88 -3.27
C GLY A 74 1.54 -15.76 -2.38
N GLU A 75 2.86 -15.75 -2.57
CA GLU A 75 3.80 -16.54 -1.76
C GLU A 75 3.96 -15.98 -0.33
N ASP A 76 4.06 -16.88 0.66
CA ASP A 76 4.25 -16.49 2.07
C ASP A 76 5.74 -16.24 2.40
N VAL A 77 6.33 -15.25 1.73
CA VAL A 77 7.73 -14.83 1.94
C VAL A 77 7.84 -13.73 3.01
N LYS A 78 8.96 -13.67 3.74
CA LYS A 78 9.22 -12.63 4.75
C LYS A 78 10.52 -11.89 4.45
N TRP A 79 10.54 -10.57 4.66
CA TRP A 79 11.73 -9.74 4.46
C TRP A 79 12.55 -9.58 5.74
N ASP A 80 13.88 -9.73 5.67
CA ASP A 80 14.80 -9.46 6.78
C ASP A 80 15.42 -8.05 6.65
N MET A 81 15.02 -7.18 7.57
CA MET A 81 15.48 -5.79 7.65
C MET A 81 16.96 -5.61 8.01
N LYS A 82 17.61 -6.62 8.61
CA LYS A 82 19.03 -6.52 9.00
C LYS A 82 19.96 -6.93 7.87
N THR A 83 19.52 -7.85 7.01
CA THR A 83 20.35 -8.41 5.95
C THR A 83 19.95 -7.92 4.56
N GLY A 84 18.81 -7.25 4.40
CA GLY A 84 18.31 -6.80 3.10
C GLY A 84 18.03 -7.97 2.15
N ARG A 85 17.52 -9.09 2.71
CA ARG A 85 17.25 -10.32 1.97
C ARG A 85 15.98 -10.99 2.48
N MET A 86 15.38 -11.84 1.66
CA MET A 86 14.28 -12.70 2.10
C MET A 86 14.77 -13.70 3.15
N LYS A 87 13.92 -14.00 4.14
CA LYS A 87 14.11 -15.15 5.03
C LYS A 87 13.64 -16.40 4.31
N GLU A 88 14.49 -17.42 4.30
CA GLU A 88 14.10 -18.80 4.01
C GLU A 88 13.07 -19.30 5.03
#